data_AF-A0A813VEL0-F1
#
_entry.id   AF-A0A813VEL0-F1
#
_cell.length_a   1.000
_cell.length_b   1.000
_cell.length_c   1.000
_cell.angle_alpha   90.00
_cell.angle_beta   90.00
_cell.angle_gamma   90.00
#
_symmetry.space_group_name_H-M   'P 1'
#
loop_
_entity.id
_entity.type
_entity.pdbx_description
1 polymer ?
#
loop_
_entity_poly.entity_id
_entity_poly.type
_entity_poly.pdbx_seq_one_letter_code
_entity_poly.pdbx_strand_id
1 'polypeptide(L)'
;MAFSGYYNLSMLNLILTSIFYLLIPCRECYSFVQTKTTPSPLIIDRTIINTTNMPDEQRLFYTLLTGYEKAVRPIRKASEAVVVKLGITLTQIMDIDERNQIMTTNIWLDQ
;
A
#
# COMPACT_ATOMS: atom_id res chain seq x y z
N MET A 1 -45.25 -10.99 -29.37
CA MET A 1 -44.19 -11.19 -28.37
C MET A 1 -42.96 -11.73 -29.08
N ALA A 2 -42.06 -10.85 -29.51
CA ALA A 2 -40.81 -11.22 -30.13
C ALA A 2 -39.72 -10.44 -29.37
N PHE A 3 -39.02 -11.12 -28.46
CA PHE A 3 -37.84 -10.54 -27.84
C PHE A 3 -36.74 -10.53 -28.92
N SER A 4 -36.63 -9.35 -29.49
CA SER A 4 -35.69 -8.91 -30.51
C SER A 4 -34.24 -9.17 -30.12
N GLY A 5 -33.45 -9.53 -31.13
CA GLY A 5 -32.19 -8.84 -31.36
C GLY A 5 -30.94 -9.52 -30.83
N TYR A 6 -30.36 -10.38 -31.68
CA TYR A 6 -28.93 -10.65 -31.85
C TYR A 6 -27.98 -9.90 -30.88
N TYR A 7 -27.55 -10.56 -29.80
CA TYR A 7 -26.30 -10.19 -29.12
C TYR A 7 -25.16 -10.46 -30.11
N ASN A 8 -24.73 -9.40 -30.79
CA ASN A 8 -23.64 -9.45 -31.74
C ASN A 8 -22.36 -10.01 -31.08
N LEU A 9 -21.62 -10.86 -31.80
CA LEU A 9 -20.34 -11.41 -31.34
C LEU A 9 -19.36 -10.30 -30.93
N SER A 10 -19.46 -9.11 -31.53
CA SER A 10 -18.68 -7.92 -31.14
C SER A 10 -19.04 -7.39 -29.75
N MET A 11 -20.32 -7.37 -29.37
CA MET A 11 -20.77 -6.93 -28.04
C MET A 11 -20.34 -7.90 -26.95
N LEU A 12 -20.40 -9.21 -27.21
CA LEU A 12 -19.91 -10.22 -26.27
C LEU A 12 -18.38 -10.12 -26.08
N ASN A 13 -17.61 -9.89 -27.17
CA ASN A 13 -16.17 -9.66 -27.08
C ASN A 13 -15.83 -8.35 -26.34
N LEU A 14 -16.61 -7.28 -26.51
CA LEU A 14 -16.45 -6.03 -25.76
C LEU A 14 -16.73 -6.21 -24.26
N ILE A 15 -17.76 -6.97 -23.90
CA ILE A 15 -18.09 -7.26 -22.51
C ILE A 15 -17.03 -8.18 -21.88
N LEU A 16 -16.61 -9.23 -22.59
CA LEU A 16 -15.59 -10.17 -22.11
C LEU A 16 -14.21 -9.51 -21.98
N THR A 17 -13.81 -8.64 -22.91
CA THR A 17 -12.57 -7.86 -22.79
C THR A 17 -12.63 -6.89 -21.61
N SER A 18 -13.75 -6.18 -21.42
CA SER A 18 -13.93 -5.26 -20.28
C SER A 18 -13.89 -5.99 -18.92
N ILE A 19 -14.50 -7.17 -18.82
CA ILE A 19 -14.43 -8.03 -17.62
C ILE A 19 -13.01 -8.55 -17.38
N PHE A 20 -12.27 -8.88 -18.45
CA PHE A 20 -10.86 -9.29 -18.34
C PHE A 20 -9.98 -8.14 -17.81
N TYR A 21 -10.19 -6.90 -18.27
CA TYR A 21 -9.47 -5.72 -17.75
C TYR A 21 -9.82 -5.40 -16.28
N LEU A 22 -11.03 -5.71 -15.83
CA LEU A 22 -11.44 -5.59 -14.41
C LEU A 22 -10.90 -6.72 -13.51
N LEU A 23 -10.50 -7.86 -14.09
CA LEU A 23 -9.98 -9.04 -13.40
C LEU A 23 -8.47 -9.25 -13.57
N ILE A 24 -7.75 -8.35 -14.25
CA ILE A 24 -6.28 -8.33 -14.24
C ILE A 24 -5.82 -7.37 -13.14
N PRO A 25 -5.60 -7.82 -11.89
CA PRO A 25 -4.65 -7.13 -11.06
C PRO A 25 -3.25 -7.42 -11.65
N CYS A 26 -2.36 -6.43 -11.57
CA CYS A 26 -0.91 -6.60 -11.82
C CYS A 26 -0.41 -6.52 -13.28
N ARG A 27 -0.88 -5.58 -14.11
CA ARG A 27 -0.01 -5.10 -15.22
C ARG A 27 0.79 -3.84 -14.90
N GLU A 28 0.41 -3.10 -13.86
CA GLU A 28 1.09 -1.85 -13.44
C GLU A 28 1.30 -1.71 -11.92
N CYS A 29 1.13 -2.76 -11.11
CA CYS A 29 1.46 -2.69 -9.68
C CYS A 29 2.98 -2.83 -9.39
N TYR A 30 3.81 -2.99 -10.43
CA TYR A 30 5.26 -3.15 -10.30
C TYR A 30 6.06 -1.84 -10.40
N SER A 31 5.42 -0.71 -10.70
CA SER A 31 6.13 0.57 -10.89
C SER A 31 6.37 1.33 -9.58
N PHE A 32 7.09 0.68 -8.65
CA PHE A 32 8.05 1.36 -7.79
C PHE A 32 9.25 0.43 -7.52
N VAL A 33 9.84 -0.11 -8.58
CA VAL A 33 11.26 -0.47 -8.52
C VAL A 33 12.02 0.84 -8.54
N GLN A 34 12.44 1.33 -7.37
CA GLN A 34 13.57 2.24 -7.36
C GLN A 34 14.75 1.47 -7.94
N THR A 35 15.11 1.73 -9.19
CA THR A 35 16.48 1.59 -9.65
C THR A 35 17.32 2.62 -8.91
N LYS A 36 17.54 2.43 -7.62
CA LYS A 36 18.65 3.05 -6.92
C LYS A 36 19.67 1.94 -6.76
N THR A 37 20.66 2.00 -7.67
CA THR A 37 22.05 1.66 -7.40
C THR A 37 22.27 1.33 -5.93
N THR A 38 22.61 0.08 -5.64
CA THR A 38 23.38 -0.24 -4.44
C THR A 38 24.53 0.76 -4.33
N PRO A 39 24.57 1.66 -3.33
CA PRO A 39 25.86 2.06 -2.83
C PRO A 39 26.28 0.92 -1.89
N SER A 40 26.74 -0.19 -2.46
CA SER A 40 27.82 -0.90 -1.80
C SER A 40 29.07 -0.20 -2.30
N PRO A 41 29.75 0.52 -1.41
CA PRO A 41 30.52 -0.19 -0.41
C PRO A 41 30.05 0.15 0.98
N LEU A 42 30.46 -0.71 1.90
CA LEU A 42 30.59 -0.50 3.33
C LEU A 42 31.32 0.82 3.63
N ILE A 43 30.72 1.97 3.36
CA ILE A 43 30.98 3.15 4.16
C ILE A 43 30.06 2.94 5.35
N ILE A 44 30.57 2.14 6.30
CA ILE A 44 30.43 2.53 7.70
C ILE A 44 30.79 4.01 7.65
N ASP A 45 29.80 4.90 7.70
CA ASP A 45 30.08 6.29 7.96
C ASP A 45 30.75 6.25 9.33
N ARG A 46 32.08 6.18 9.30
CA ARG A 46 32.93 6.35 10.46
C ARG A 46 32.94 7.84 10.79
N THR A 47 31.77 8.49 10.81
CA THR A 47 31.52 9.39 11.91
C THR A 47 31.54 8.48 13.14
N ILE A 48 32.67 8.57 13.83
CA ILE A 48 32.94 7.88 15.07
C ILE A 48 31.83 8.28 16.04
N ILE A 49 30.73 7.56 16.05
CA ILE A 49 29.91 7.43 17.24
C ILE A 49 30.83 6.69 18.22
N ASN A 50 31.52 7.45 19.06
CA ASN A 50 32.08 6.92 20.28
C ASN A 50 30.90 6.41 21.11
N THR A 51 30.50 5.16 20.85
CA THR A 51 29.36 4.46 21.46
C THR A 51 29.62 4.07 22.91
N THR A 52 30.77 4.43 23.45
CA THR A 52 31.22 4.02 24.79
C THR A 52 30.32 4.54 25.90
N ASN A 53 29.52 5.59 25.64
CA ASN A 53 28.61 6.20 26.63
C ASN A 53 27.16 6.35 26.14
N MET A 54 26.73 5.61 25.10
CA MET A 54 25.33 5.64 24.68
C MET A 54 24.52 4.49 25.30
N PRO A 55 23.34 4.75 25.86
CA PRO A 55 22.43 3.68 26.27
C PRO A 55 22.10 2.79 25.08
N ASP A 56 21.97 1.49 25.33
CA ASP A 56 21.83 0.46 24.28
C ASP A 56 20.63 0.72 23.36
N GLU A 57 19.56 1.32 23.88
CA GLU A 57 18.36 1.74 23.13
C GLU A 57 18.72 2.70 21.98
N GLN A 58 19.52 3.71 22.24
CA GLN A 58 19.93 4.71 21.25
C GLN A 58 20.81 4.09 20.17
N ARG A 59 21.70 3.16 20.55
CA ARG A 59 22.55 2.40 19.61
C ARG A 59 21.71 1.55 18.67
N LEU A 60 20.71 0.85 19.20
CA LEU A 60 19.80 0.02 18.42
C LEU A 60 18.96 0.86 17.46
N PHE A 61 18.40 1.96 17.95
CA PHE A 61 17.60 2.89 17.14
C PHE A 61 18.41 3.43 15.94
N TYR A 62 19.63 3.90 16.18
CA TYR A 62 20.50 4.40 15.11
C TYR A 62 20.82 3.31 14.09
N THR A 63 21.12 2.10 14.55
CA THR A 63 21.46 0.96 13.69
C THR A 63 20.27 0.52 12.82
N LEU A 64 19.05 0.47 13.37
CA LEU A 64 17.84 0.09 12.63
C LEU A 64 17.43 1.11 11.56
N LEU A 65 17.67 2.40 11.83
CA LEU A 65 17.29 3.47 10.90
C LEU A 65 18.37 3.84 9.89
N THR A 66 19.62 3.44 10.11
CA THR A 66 20.71 3.66 9.16
C THR A 66 20.42 2.88 7.87
N GLY A 67 20.12 3.59 6.79
CA GLY A 67 19.80 3.00 5.48
C GLY A 67 18.32 2.58 5.30
N TYR A 68 17.43 2.93 6.25
CA TYR A 68 15.99 2.72 6.10
C TYR A 68 15.34 3.82 5.24
N GLU A 69 14.77 3.45 4.09
CA GLU A 69 14.07 4.37 3.19
C GLU A 69 12.55 4.27 3.40
N LYS A 70 11.92 5.38 3.84
CA LYS A 70 10.49 5.43 4.16
C LYS A 70 9.60 5.49 2.91
N ALA A 71 10.13 5.98 1.80
CA ALA A 71 9.39 6.08 0.55
C ALA A 71 9.23 4.72 -0.17
N VAL A 72 9.96 3.69 0.25
CA VAL A 72 9.95 2.37 -0.37
C VAL A 72 9.06 1.41 0.42
N ARG A 73 8.28 0.62 -0.32
CA ARG A 73 7.46 -0.46 0.25
C ARG A 73 8.35 -1.49 0.95
N PRO A 74 8.09 -1.84 2.23
CA PRO A 74 8.97 -2.70 3.02
C PRO A 74 8.77 -4.17 2.64
N ILE A 75 9.41 -4.64 1.58
CA ILE A 75 9.37 -6.04 1.18
C ILE A 75 10.72 -6.55 0.68
N ARG A 76 11.01 -7.83 0.96
CA ARG A 76 12.24 -8.49 0.50
C ARG A 76 12.18 -8.88 -0.98
N LYS A 77 10.99 -9.19 -1.48
CA LYS A 77 10.73 -9.59 -2.87
C LYS A 77 9.65 -8.72 -3.46
N ALA A 78 9.93 -8.08 -4.60
CA ALA A 78 8.98 -7.19 -5.25
C ALA A 78 7.71 -7.91 -5.75
N SER A 79 7.77 -9.22 -5.96
CA SER A 79 6.65 -10.04 -6.46
C SER A 79 5.59 -10.38 -5.41
N GLU A 80 5.90 -10.25 -4.13
CA GLU A 80 4.96 -10.57 -3.04
C GLU A 80 4.11 -9.34 -2.69
N ALA A 81 2.90 -9.52 -2.15
CA ALA A 81 1.99 -8.46 -1.70
C ALA A 81 2.13 -8.21 -0.18
N VAL A 82 1.95 -6.96 0.29
CA VAL A 82 1.95 -6.63 1.72
C VAL A 82 0.50 -6.66 2.14
N VAL A 83 0.15 -7.57 3.05
CA VAL A 83 -1.21 -7.68 3.57
C VAL A 83 -1.36 -6.68 4.72
N VAL A 84 -2.16 -5.63 4.51
CA VAL A 84 -2.53 -4.67 5.57
C VAL A 84 -3.85 -5.14 6.19
N LYS A 85 -3.84 -5.36 7.50
CA LYS A 85 -5.05 -5.66 8.27
C LYS A 85 -5.58 -4.34 8.80
N LEU A 86 -6.84 -4.05 8.52
CA LEU A 86 -7.47 -2.83 9.01
C LEU A 86 -8.53 -3.22 10.02
N GLY A 87 -8.39 -2.69 11.24
CA GLY A 87 -9.39 -2.73 12.28
C GLY A 87 -10.04 -1.37 12.40
N ILE A 88 -11.37 -1.33 12.49
CA ILE A 88 -12.08 -0.10 12.83
C ILE A 88 -12.91 -0.33 14.08
N THR A 89 -12.88 0.63 14.99
CA THR A 89 -13.72 0.62 16.19
C THR A 89 -14.53 1.90 16.20
N LEU A 90 -15.86 1.76 16.14
CA LEU A 90 -16.77 2.90 16.24
C LEU A 90 -16.87 3.35 17.69
N THR A 91 -16.60 4.63 17.94
CA THR A 91 -16.76 5.23 19.27
C THR A 91 -18.16 5.80 19.44
N GLN A 92 -18.60 6.64 18.49
CA GLN A 92 -19.88 7.34 18.58
C GLN A 92 -20.37 7.82 17.21
N ILE A 93 -21.70 7.91 17.05
CA ILE A 93 -22.36 8.60 15.92
C ILE A 93 -22.57 10.06 16.32
N MET A 94 -22.00 11.00 15.55
CA MET A 94 -22.09 12.43 15.83
C MET A 94 -23.34 13.06 15.22
N ASP A 95 -23.59 12.84 13.92
CA ASP A 95 -24.74 13.42 13.23
C ASP A 95 -25.12 12.62 11.96
N ILE A 96 -26.39 12.70 11.55
CA ILE A 96 -26.95 12.07 10.35
C ILE A 96 -27.79 13.10 9.59
N ASP A 97 -27.36 13.43 8.38
CA ASP A 97 -28.11 14.26 7.44
C ASP A 97 -28.72 13.38 6.35
N GLU A 98 -30.02 13.10 6.45
CA GLU A 98 -30.76 12.25 5.52
C GLU A 98 -31.02 12.93 4.17
N ARG A 99 -31.07 14.27 4.13
CA ARG A 99 -31.29 15.02 2.88
C ARG A 99 -30.05 15.01 2.02
N ASN A 100 -28.88 15.08 2.66
CA ASN A 100 -27.59 15.08 1.98
C ASN A 100 -26.90 13.71 2.00
N GLN A 101 -27.46 12.71 2.68
CA GLN A 101 -26.92 11.36 2.86
C GLN A 101 -25.52 11.34 3.50
N ILE A 102 -25.29 12.25 4.45
CA ILE A 102 -24.00 12.37 5.14
C ILE A 102 -24.16 11.85 6.56
N MET A 103 -23.26 10.96 6.98
CA MET A 103 -23.16 10.48 8.36
C MET A 103 -21.79 10.83 8.92
N THR A 104 -21.76 11.52 10.05
CA THR A 104 -20.53 11.93 10.72
C THR A 104 -20.33 11.05 11.95
N THR A 105 -19.24 10.29 12.00
CA THR A 105 -18.93 9.35 13.10
C THR A 105 -17.51 9.55 13.62
N ASN A 106 -17.32 9.27 14.91
CA ASN A 106 -16.00 9.19 15.51
C ASN A 106 -15.59 7.71 15.55
N ILE A 107 -14.49 7.40 14.88
CA ILE A 107 -13.92 6.06 14.79
C ILE A 107 -12.46 6.05 15.20
N TRP A 108 -12.02 4.94 15.78
CA TRP A 108 -10.61 4.58 15.90
C TRP A 108 -10.21 3.68 14.75
N LEU A 109 -9.05 3.95 14.16
CA LEU A 109 -8.43 3.11 13.14
C LEU A 109 -7.23 2.38 13.76
N ASP A 110 -7.20 1.07 13.58
CA ASP A 110 -6.10 0.18 13.96
C ASP A 110 -5.47 -0.42 12.69
N GLN A 111 -4.14 -0.35 12.58
CA GLN A 111 -3.37 -0.70 11.38
C GLN A 111 -2.27 -1.73 11.70
#